data_AF-A0A0W0SNI9-F1
#
_entry.id   AF-A0A0W0SNI9-F1
#
_cell.length_a   1.000
_cell.length_b   1.000
_cell.length_c   1.000
_cell.angle_alpha   90.00
_cell.angle_beta   90.00
_cell.angle_gamma   90.00
#
_symmetry.space_group_name_H-M   'P 1'
#
loop_
_entity.id
_entity.type
_entity.pdbx_description
1 polymer ?
#
loop_
_entity_poly.entity_id
_entity_poly.type
_entity_poly.pdbx_seq_one_letter_code
_entity_poly.pdbx_strand_id
1 'polypeptide(L)'
;MPEIITKYPEAVFKVLKGANVQCGIGDKQAILRNCPENRFCALPTGELCVYGIGDISKMTQIHALELCRSTDIIMPFIGALLMVFALGILTGIKISPHNKKRA
;
A
#
# COMPACT_ATOMS: atom_id res chain seq x y z
N MET A 1 -9.44 -9.16 12.62
CA MET A 1 -8.48 -10.25 12.33
C MET A 1 -7.08 -9.63 12.40
N PRO A 2 -6.31 -9.83 13.48
CA PRO A 2 -5.10 -9.03 13.71
C PRO A 2 -4.04 -9.27 12.64
N GLU A 3 -3.68 -8.20 11.92
CA GLU A 3 -2.60 -8.20 10.93
C GLU A 3 -1.58 -7.12 11.32
N ILE A 4 -0.29 -7.43 11.24
CA ILE A 4 0.81 -6.48 11.49
C ILE A 4 1.68 -6.37 10.24
N ILE A 5 2.04 -5.14 9.86
CA ILE A 5 3.03 -4.86 8.81
C ILE A 5 4.33 -4.45 9.46
N THR A 6 5.44 -5.02 8.99
CA THR A 6 6.77 -4.61 9.42
C THR A 6 7.76 -4.64 8.27
N LYS A 7 8.78 -3.80 8.34
CA LYS A 7 9.94 -3.86 7.45
C LYS A 7 10.77 -5.12 7.65
N TYR A 8 10.74 -5.70 8.86
CA TYR A 8 11.57 -6.82 9.27
C TYR A 8 10.72 -7.97 9.85
N PRO A 9 9.92 -8.67 9.02
CA PRO A 9 9.04 -9.75 9.48
C PRO A 9 9.82 -10.88 10.18
N GLU A 10 11.02 -11.20 9.70
CA GLU A 10 11.87 -12.23 10.28
C GLU A 10 12.33 -11.91 11.72
N ALA A 11 12.57 -10.62 12.02
CA ALA A 11 12.90 -10.19 13.38
C ALA A 11 11.70 -10.38 14.32
N VAL A 12 10.50 -10.08 13.84
CA VAL A 12 9.25 -10.30 14.60
C VAL A 12 9.01 -11.79 14.83
N PHE A 13 9.19 -12.64 13.81
CA PHE A 13 9.10 -14.10 14.01
C PHE A 13 10.12 -14.60 15.03
N LYS A 14 11.35 -14.08 15.03
CA LYS A 14 12.36 -14.45 16.02
C LYS A 14 11.92 -14.10 17.44
N VAL A 15 11.36 -12.91 17.64
CA VAL A 15 10.84 -12.48 18.95
C VAL A 15 9.65 -13.34 19.39
N LEU A 16 8.69 -13.58 18.49
CA LEU A 16 7.51 -14.40 18.77
C LEU A 16 7.88 -15.86 19.08
N LYS A 17 8.78 -16.45 18.30
CA LYS A 17 9.32 -17.80 18.59
C LYS A 17 10.05 -17.85 19.93
N GLY A 18 10.81 -16.80 20.27
CA GLY A 18 11.44 -16.66 21.59
C GLY A 18 10.43 -16.60 22.74
N ALA A 19 9.20 -16.17 22.48
CA ALA A 19 8.07 -16.18 23.41
C ALA A 19 7.25 -17.48 23.35
N ASN A 20 7.76 -18.56 22.74
CA ASN A 20 7.06 -19.84 22.50
C ASN A 20 5.76 -19.72 21.69
N VAL A 21 5.66 -18.70 20.83
CA VAL A 21 4.55 -18.57 19.88
C VAL A 21 4.85 -19.42 18.64
N GLN A 22 3.88 -20.22 18.22
CA GLN A 22 4.02 -21.09 17.06
C GLN A 22 3.79 -20.29 15.78
N CYS A 23 4.89 -19.95 15.10
CA CYS A 23 4.87 -19.12 13.88
C CYS A 23 5.48 -19.85 12.68
N GLY A 24 4.77 -19.82 11.55
CA GLY A 24 5.27 -20.32 10.26
C GLY A 24 5.27 -21.84 10.11
N ILE A 25 4.43 -22.54 10.87
CA ILE A 25 4.38 -24.01 10.95
C ILE A 25 3.09 -24.59 10.37
N GLY A 26 2.22 -23.75 9.79
CA GLY A 26 0.93 -24.19 9.23
C GLY A 26 -0.05 -24.67 10.30
N ASP A 27 0.04 -24.12 11.52
CA ASP A 27 -0.85 -24.49 12.60
C ASP A 27 -2.31 -24.08 12.29
N LYS A 28 -3.27 -24.71 12.97
CA LYS A 28 -4.68 -24.67 12.59
C LYS A 28 -5.23 -23.24 12.67
N GLN A 29 -5.59 -22.68 11.52
CA GLN A 29 -6.18 -21.34 11.41
C GLN A 29 -7.69 -21.41 11.68
N ALA A 30 -8.14 -20.94 12.84
CA ALA A 30 -9.56 -20.87 13.17
C ALA A 30 -10.18 -19.53 12.73
N ILE A 31 -9.44 -18.42 12.87
CA ILE A 31 -9.91 -17.05 12.65
C ILE A 31 -9.30 -16.45 11.37
N LEU A 32 -7.99 -16.58 11.16
CA LEU A 32 -7.24 -15.93 10.08
C LEU A 32 -7.05 -16.85 8.87
N ARG A 33 -8.14 -17.38 8.30
CA ARG A 33 -8.10 -18.41 7.23
C ARG A 33 -7.42 -17.98 5.92
N ASN A 34 -7.30 -16.68 5.69
CA ASN A 34 -6.64 -16.13 4.50
C ASN A 34 -5.17 -15.79 4.76
N CYS A 35 -4.65 -16.11 5.95
CA CYS A 35 -3.26 -15.87 6.29
C CYS A 35 -2.36 -16.89 5.58
N PRO A 36 -1.31 -16.46 4.87
CA PRO A 36 -0.31 -17.38 4.37
C PRO A 36 0.30 -18.17 5.53
N GLU A 37 0.42 -19.49 5.37
CA GLU A 37 0.88 -20.40 6.44
C GLU A 37 2.25 -19.99 7.01
N ASN A 38 3.15 -19.49 6.15
CA ASN A 38 4.48 -19.01 6.53
C ASN A 38 4.47 -17.65 7.25
N ARG A 39 3.34 -16.95 7.26
CA ARG A 39 3.14 -15.65 7.93
C ARG A 39 2.23 -15.73 9.16
N PHE A 40 1.60 -16.87 9.36
CA PHE A 40 0.68 -17.13 10.46
C PHE A 40 1.42 -17.42 11.76
N CYS A 41 0.90 -16.87 12.86
CA CYS A 41 1.31 -17.15 14.22
C CYS A 41 0.09 -17.49 15.09
N ALA A 42 0.13 -18.66 15.72
CA ALA A 42 -0.82 -19.07 16.75
C ALA A 42 -0.33 -18.58 18.12
N LEU A 43 -1.01 -17.60 18.69
CA LEU A 43 -0.74 -17.04 20.02
C LEU A 43 -1.60 -17.76 21.06
N PRO A 44 -1.17 -17.78 22.35
CA PRO A 44 -1.96 -18.37 23.42
C PRO A 44 -3.36 -17.77 23.57
N THR A 45 -3.52 -16.50 23.21
CA THR A 45 -4.77 -15.74 23.35
C THR A 45 -5.49 -15.48 22.02
N GLY A 46 -4.97 -15.97 20.89
CA GLY A 46 -5.56 -15.72 19.58
C GLY A 46 -4.63 -15.99 18.42
N GLU A 47 -4.89 -15.32 17.30
CA GLU A 47 -4.16 -15.52 16.05
C GLU A 47 -3.63 -14.19 15.52
N LEU A 48 -2.46 -14.24 14.87
CA LEU A 48 -1.79 -13.06 14.32
C LEU A 48 -1.15 -13.37 12.97
N CYS A 49 -1.34 -12.49 11.99
CA CYS A 49 -0.57 -12.51 10.74
C CYS A 49 0.52 -11.44 10.78
N VAL A 50 1.76 -11.85 10.50
CA VAL A 50 2.90 -10.94 10.40
C VAL A 50 3.32 -10.81 8.94
N TYR A 51 3.09 -9.65 8.36
CA TYR A 51 3.40 -9.36 6.96
C TYR A 51 4.64 -8.46 6.82
N GLY A 52 5.40 -8.70 5.75
CA GLY A 52 6.40 -7.76 5.26
C GLY A 52 5.78 -6.68 4.37
N ILE A 53 6.52 -5.61 4.10
CA ILE A 53 6.10 -4.56 3.14
C ILE A 53 5.78 -5.14 1.75
N GLY A 54 6.51 -6.17 1.31
CA GLY A 54 6.26 -6.83 0.02
C GLY A 54 4.98 -7.68 -0.01
N ASP A 55 4.40 -8.00 1.15
CA ASP A 55 3.20 -8.83 1.28
C ASP A 55 1.93 -8.00 1.54
N ILE A 56 2.01 -6.65 1.45
CA ILE A 56 0.87 -5.74 1.68
C ILE A 56 -0.33 -6.09 0.79
N SER A 57 -0.10 -6.54 -0.44
CA SER A 57 -1.18 -6.93 -1.38
C SER A 57 -1.97 -8.17 -0.95
N LYS A 58 -1.43 -8.96 -0.03
CA LYS A 58 -2.07 -10.18 0.51
C LYS A 58 -2.84 -9.92 1.80
N MET A 59 -2.79 -8.69 2.30
CA MET A 59 -3.50 -8.28 3.51
C MET A 59 -4.99 -8.13 3.23
N THR A 60 -5.81 -8.43 4.23
CA THR A 60 -7.28 -8.41 4.09
C THR A 60 -7.92 -7.26 4.86
N GLN A 61 -7.22 -6.70 5.86
CA GLN A 61 -7.75 -5.62 6.70
C GLN A 61 -7.19 -4.25 6.38
N ILE A 62 -5.90 -4.15 6.04
CA ILE A 62 -5.27 -2.87 5.70
C ILE A 62 -5.27 -2.71 4.18
N HIS A 63 -6.03 -1.74 3.68
CA HIS A 63 -6.04 -1.46 2.24
C HIS A 63 -4.79 -0.68 1.83
N ALA A 64 -4.18 -1.04 0.70
CA ALA A 64 -3.02 -0.33 0.14
C ALA A 64 -3.27 1.19 -0.04
N LEU A 65 -4.52 1.59 -0.26
CA LEU A 65 -4.92 2.99 -0.38
C LEU A 65 -4.88 3.75 0.96
N GLU A 66 -5.03 3.06 2.08
CA GLU A 66 -4.83 3.63 3.43
C GLU A 66 -3.35 3.86 3.72
N LEU A 67 -2.47 2.98 3.24
CA LEU A 67 -1.01 3.15 3.32
C LEU A 67 -0.50 4.26 2.39
N CYS A 68 -1.12 4.43 1.21
CA CYS A 68 -0.79 5.50 0.27
C CYS A 68 -1.43 6.86 0.61
N ARG A 69 -2.17 6.98 1.72
CA ARG A 69 -2.84 8.22 2.13
C ARG A 69 -1.88 9.31 2.64
N SER A 70 -0.58 9.20 2.40
CA SER A 70 0.33 10.37 2.39
C SER A 70 0.10 11.18 1.10
N THR A 71 -1.04 11.87 1.05
CA THR A 71 -1.42 12.77 -0.04
C THR A 71 -0.45 13.93 -0.24
N ASP A 72 0.41 14.20 0.76
CA ASP A 72 1.38 15.31 0.76
C ASP A 72 2.35 15.26 -0.41
N ILE A 73 2.70 14.07 -0.90
CA ILE A 73 3.65 13.92 -2.00
C ILE A 73 2.95 14.02 -3.35
N ILE A 74 1.72 13.51 -3.48
CA ILE A 74 1.01 13.41 -4.77
C ILE A 74 0.34 14.74 -5.14
N MET A 75 -0.17 15.46 -4.15
CA MET A 75 -0.88 16.74 -4.34
C MET A 75 -0.05 17.83 -5.07
N PRO A 76 1.25 18.06 -4.78
CA PRO A 76 2.04 19.03 -5.53
C PRO A 76 2.29 18.61 -6.99
N PHE A 77 2.44 17.31 -7.28
CA PHE A 77 2.59 16.83 -8.66
C PHE A 77 1.31 16.99 -9.48
N ILE A 78 0.14 16.71 -8.89
CA ILE A 78 -1.16 16.95 -9.55
C ILE A 78 -1.35 18.45 -9.81
N GLY A 79 -1.03 19.31 -8.83
CA GLY A 79 -1.10 20.76 -9.00
C GLY A 79 -0.19 21.27 -10.12
N ALA A 80 1.06 20.78 -10.18
CA ALA A 80 2.00 21.14 -11.24
C ALA A 80 1.50 20.70 -12.63
N LEU A 81 0.97 19.49 -12.75
CA LEU A 81 0.39 18.97 -14.01
C LEU A 81 -0.77 19.83 -14.51
N LEU A 82 -1.69 20.21 -13.62
CA LEU A 82 -2.82 21.07 -13.97
C LEU A 82 -2.38 22.47 -14.43
N MET A 83 -1.36 23.04 -13.77
CA MET A 83 -0.79 24.34 -14.15
C MET A 83 -0.13 24.30 -15.54
N VAL A 84 0.64 23.24 -15.84
CA VAL A 84 1.25 23.04 -17.16
C VAL A 84 0.18 22.87 -18.24
N PHE A 85 -0.85 22.09 -17.96
CA PHE A 85 -1.96 21.88 -18.88
C PHE A 85 -2.73 23.17 -19.18
N ALA A 86 -3.03 23.98 -18.16
CA ALA A 86 -3.68 25.28 -18.31
C ALA A 86 -2.81 26.26 -19.13
N LEU A 87 -1.50 26.31 -18.88
CA LEU A 87 -0.57 27.11 -19.68
C LEU A 87 -0.53 26.66 -21.15
N GLY A 88 -0.54 25.35 -21.39
CA GLY A 88 -0.60 24.77 -22.74
C GLY A 88 -1.86 25.18 -23.49
N ILE A 89 -3.02 25.17 -22.84
CA ILE A 89 -4.27 25.63 -23.45
C ILE A 89 -4.22 27.13 -23.75
N LEU A 90 -3.78 27.96 -22.79
CA LEU A 90 -3.72 29.42 -22.96
C LEU A 90 -2.75 29.83 -24.09
N THR A 91 -1.59 29.19 -24.17
CA THR A 91 -0.63 29.42 -25.25
C THR A 91 -1.17 28.92 -26.60
N GLY A 92 -1.84 27.78 -26.64
CA GLY A 92 -2.50 27.25 -27.85
C GLY A 92 -3.60 28.16 -28.40
N ILE A 93 -4.46 28.71 -27.53
CA ILE A 93 -5.51 29.66 -27.94
C ILE A 93 -4.89 30.95 -28.50
N LYS A 94 -3.80 31.45 -27.89
CA LYS A 94 -3.13 32.69 -28.32
C LYS A 94 -2.31 32.54 -29.62
N ILE A 95 -1.90 31.32 -29.98
CA ILE A 95 -1.24 31.01 -31.26
C ILE A 95 -2.26 30.78 -32.39
N SER A 96 -3.53 30.56 -32.06
CA SER A 96 -4.64 30.45 -33.01
C SER A 96 -5.29 31.80 -33.43
N PRO A 97 -4.53 32.86 -33.76
CA PRO A 97 -5.10 33.91 -34.60
C PRO A 97 -4.16 34.33 -35.73
N HIS A 98 -3.85 33.45 -36.70
CA HIS A 98 -3.43 33.92 -38.04
C HIS A 98 -3.47 32.87 -39.17
N ASN A 99 -4.58 32.14 -39.36
CA ASN A 99 -4.83 31.50 -40.67
C ASN A 99 -6.30 31.59 -41.09
N LYS A 100 -6.79 32.83 -41.20
CA LYS A 100 -8.07 33.12 -41.85
C LYS A 100 -7.90 34.36 -42.73
N LYS A 101 -7.26 34.19 -43.89
CA LYS A 101 -7.39 35.00 -45.12
C LYS A 101 -6.40 34.52 -46.21
N ARG A 102 -6.75 33.43 -46.88
CA ARG A 102 -6.43 33.17 -48.30
C ARG A 102 -7.65 32.49 -48.92
N ALA A 103 -8.54 33.32 -49.44
CA ALA A 103 -9.51 33.03 -50.47
C ALA A 103 -9.57 34.29 -51.33
#